data_AF-A0A954I922-F1
#
_entry.id   AF-A0A954I922-F1
#
_cell.length_a   1.000
_cell.length_b   1.000
_cell.length_c   1.000
_cell.angle_alpha   90.00
_cell.angle_beta   90.00
_cell.angle_gamma   90.00
#
_symmetry.space_group_name_H-M   'P 1'
#
loop_
_entity.id
_entity.type
_entity.pdbx_description
1 polymer ?
#
loop_
_entity_poly.entity_id
_entity_poly.type
_entity_poly.pdbx_seq_one_letter_code
_entity_poly.pdbx_strand_id
1 'polypeptide(L)' 'LSILKTGKARAIRFSTLEAICRVLNCQPGDILTYSDDTSTATDLRADQQVDG' A
#
# COMPACT_ATOMS: atom_id res chain seq x y z
N LEU A 1 -14.78 12.38 -4.26
CA LEU A 1 -14.27 11.18 -3.54
C LEU A 1 -13.34 11.62 -2.39
N SER A 2 -13.88 12.03 -1.23
CA SER A 2 -13.11 12.80 -0.22
C SER A 2 -12.42 11.93 0.84
N ILE A 3 -13.02 10.80 1.23
CA ILE A 3 -12.54 9.97 2.36
C ILE A 3 -11.25 9.18 2.03
N LEU A 4 -11.09 8.73 0.79
CA LEU A 4 -9.88 8.04 0.32
C LEU A 4 -8.73 9.02 0.13
N LYS A 5 -9.01 10.19 -0.47
CA LYS A 5 -8.01 11.26 -0.68
C LYS A 5 -7.47 11.84 0.64
N THR A 6 -8.28 11.85 1.70
CA THR A 6 -7.88 12.35 3.02
C THR A 6 -7.19 11.29 3.89
N GLY A 7 -7.05 10.04 3.40
CA GLY A 7 -6.46 8.94 4.18
C GLY A 7 -7.27 8.50 5.40
N LYS A 8 -8.51 8.99 5.55
CA LYS A 8 -9.38 8.69 6.71
C LYS A 8 -10.31 7.50 6.48
N ALA A 9 -10.14 6.80 5.36
CA ALA A 9 -10.94 5.63 5.04
C ALA A 9 -10.58 4.48 5.98
N ARG A 10 -11.55 4.04 6.78
CA ARG A 10 -11.38 2.91 7.72
C ARG A 10 -11.52 1.55 7.03
N ALA A 11 -12.26 1.49 5.93
CA ALA A 11 -12.49 0.29 5.15
C ALA A 11 -12.77 0.65 3.69
N ILE A 12 -12.43 -0.26 2.78
CA ILE A 12 -12.74 -0.16 1.35
C ILE A 12 -13.35 -1.49 0.88
N ARG A 13 -14.34 -1.42 0.00
CA ARG A 13 -14.88 -2.62 -0.67
C ARG A 13 -13.83 -3.15 -1.65
N PHE A 14 -13.68 -4.47 -1.74
CA PHE A 14 -12.74 -5.08 -2.67
C PHE A 14 -13.02 -4.66 -4.13
N SER A 15 -14.28 -4.56 -4.53
CA SER A 15 -14.68 -4.08 -5.87
C SER A 15 -14.23 -2.65 -6.18
N THR A 16 -14.14 -1.77 -5.18
CA THR A 16 -13.61 -0.42 -5.35
C THR A 16 -12.09 -0.46 -5.50
N LEU A 17 -11.39 -1.30 -4.72
CA LEU A 17 -9.95 -1.51 -4.85
C LEU A 17 -9.58 -2.07 -6.23
N GLU A 18 -10.33 -3.05 -6.74
CA GLU A 18 -10.15 -3.57 -8.10
C GLU A 18 -10.35 -2.49 -9.18
N ALA A 19 -11.34 -1.62 -9.01
CA ALA A 19 -11.59 -0.54 -9.97
C ALA A 19 -10.40 0.42 -10.04
N ILE A 20 -9.77 0.71 -8.90
CA ILE A 20 -8.54 1.50 -8.83
C ILE A 20 -7.40 0.75 -9.54
N CYS A 21 -7.23 -0.54 -9.26
CA CYS A 21 -6.19 -1.38 -9.87
C CYS A 21 -6.32 -1.45 -11.40
N ARG A 22 -7.53 -1.51 -11.95
CA ARG A 22 -7.78 -1.47 -13.40
C ARG A 22 -7.32 -0.17 -14.07
N VAL A 23 -7.42 0.95 -13.36
CA VAL A 23 -7.01 2.27 -13.89
C VAL A 23 -5.50 2.46 -13.74
N LEU A 24 -4.92 2.00 -12.63
CA LEU A 24 -3.50 2.12 -12.33
C LEU A 24 -2.65 0.98 -12.92
N ASN A 25 -3.29 -0.02 -13.52
CA ASN A 25 -2.68 -1.21 -14.09
C ASN A 25 -1.78 -1.97 -13.09
N CYS A 26 -2.27 -2.15 -11.86
CA CYS A 26 -1.59 -2.87 -10.78
C CYS A 26 -2.48 -3.99 -10.21
N GLN A 27 -1.96 -4.73 -9.23
CA GLN A 27 -2.70 -5.70 -8.44
C GLN A 27 -3.08 -5.13 -7.06
N PRO A 28 -4.15 -5.63 -6.42
CA PRO A 28 -4.52 -5.22 -5.06
C PRO A 28 -3.39 -5.40 -4.04
N GLY A 29 -2.56 -6.44 -4.21
CA GLY A 29 -1.40 -6.68 -3.36
C GLY A 29 -0.31 -5.62 -3.46
N ASP A 30 -0.23 -4.90 -4.58
CA ASP A 30 0.78 -3.84 -4.77
C ASP A 30 0.44 -2.57 -3.97
N ILE A 31 -0.82 -2.41 -3.56
CA ILE A 31 -1.32 -1.23 -2.82
C ILE A 31 -1.39 -1.50 -1.32
N LEU A 32 -1.63 -2.75 -0.92
CA LEU A 32 -1.83 -3.12 0.47
C LEU A 32 -0.49 -3.45 1.14
N THR A 33 -0.15 -2.68 2.17
CA THR A 33 0.97 -2.98 3.05
C THR A 33 0.42 -3.22 4.45
N TYR A 34 0.90 -4.27 5.10
CA TYR A 34 0.61 -4.48 6.51
C TYR A 34 1.49 -3.54 7.35
N SER A 35 0.88 -2.81 8.27
CA SER A 35 1.60 -1.98 9.25
C SER A 35 1.12 -2.38 10.64
N ASP A 36 2.02 -2.95 11.44
CA ASP A 36 1.79 -3.06 12.88
C ASP A 36 1.78 -1.65 13.48
N ASP A 37 0.84 -1.38 14.39
CA ASP A 37 0.71 -0.09 15.10
C ASP A 37 1.89 0.20 16.06
N THR A 38 2.91 -0.67 16.06
CA THR A 38 4.23 -0.41 16.62
C THR A 38 5.07 0.33 15.57
N SER A 39 4.90 1.65 15.49
CA SER A 39 5.77 2.51 14.69
C SER A 39 7.24 2.39 15.17
N THR A 40 8.00 1.45 14.63
CA THR A 40 9.47 1.38 14.79
C THR A 40 10.13 1.05 13.47
N ALA A 41 10.57 2.12 12.80
CA ALA A 41 11.88 2.23 12.14
C ALA A 41 12.44 0.95 11.49
N THR A 42 11.86 0.52 10.37
CA THR A 42 12.54 -0.41 9.46
C THR A 42 12.55 0.11 8.03
N ASP A 43 12.98 1.36 7.85
CA ASP A 43 13.45 1.90 6.56
C ASP A 43 14.99 1.89 6.49
N LEU A 44 15.63 0.96 7.20
CA LEU A 44 17.06 0.72 7.06
C LEU A 44 17.25 -0.75 6.68
N ARG A 45 17.70 -0.94 5.43
CA ARG A 45 18.25 -2.17 4.81
C ARG A 45 17.28 -2.99 3.94
N ALA A 46 17.14 -2.55 2.70
CA ALA A 46 17.10 -3.47 1.55
C ALA A 46 18.03 -3.02 0.38
N ASP A 47 18.95 -2.08 0.60
CA ASP A 47 20.18 -1.97 -0.21
C ASP A 47 21.20 -3.03 0.25
N GLN A 48 20.82 -4.31 0.16
CA GLN A 48 21.82 -5.37 0.24
C GLN A 48 22.34 -5.62 -1.18
N GLN A 49 23.28 -4.77 -1.57
CA GLN A 49 24.52 -5.10 -2.26
C GLN A 49 24.46 -6.39 -3.12
N VAL A 50 24.25 -6.22 -4.42
CA VAL A 50 24.70 -7.20 -5.42
C VAL A 50 26.12 -6.79 -5.83
N ASP A 51 27.11 -7.28 -5.10
CA ASP A 51 28.50 -7.32 -5.57
C ASP A 51 28.77 -8.73 -6.12
N GLY A 52 29.12 -8.82 -7.41
CA GLY A 52 29.82 -9.96 -8.00
C GLY A 52 28.97 -11.00 -8.73
#